data_AF-A0A953S4K1-F1
#
_entry.id   AF-A0A953S4K1-F1
#
_cell.length_a   1.000
_cell.length_b   1.000
_cell.length_c   1.000
_cell.angle_alpha   90.00
_cell.angle_beta   90.00
_cell.angle_gamma   90.00
#
_symmetry.space_group_name_H-M   'P 1'
#
loop_
_entity.id
_entity.type
_entity.pdbx_description
1 polymer ?
#
loop_
_entity_poly.entity_id
_entity_poly.type
_entity_poly.pdbx_seq_one_letter_code
_entity_poly.pdbx_strand_id
1 'polypeptide(L)' 'MSPTYSIDEFKQNTARKLQTVRCPDHRQPPRLKFHGATLRDVTVQMSGCCSKLLELANKAIAVRQ' A
#
# COMPACT_ATOMS: atom_id res chain seq x y z
N MET A 1 -0.61 13.25 24.79
CA MET A 1 -0.41 11.83 24.43
C MET A 1 -0.25 11.78 22.92
N SER A 2 0.95 11.45 22.42
CA SER A 2 1.17 11.26 20.99
C SER A 2 0.39 10.03 20.54
N PRO A 3 -0.34 10.06 19.41
CA PRO A 3 -1.01 8.87 18.93
C PRO A 3 0.06 7.82 18.63
N THR A 4 0.05 6.71 19.36
CA THR A 4 0.89 5.55 19.07
C THR A 4 0.36 4.93 17.79
N TYR A 5 0.81 5.44 16.64
CA TYR A 5 0.53 4.82 15.35
C TYR A 5 1.08 3.40 15.40
N SER A 6 0.20 2.43 15.26
CA SER A 6 0.57 1.01 15.29
C SER A 6 0.93 0.51 13.90
N ILE A 7 1.69 -0.58 13.86
CA ILE A 7 2.02 -1.27 12.61
C ILE A 7 0.75 -1.77 11.88
N ASP A 8 -0.28 -2.17 12.63
CA ASP A 8 -1.56 -2.59 12.08
C ASP A 8 -2.33 -1.44 11.45
N GLU A 9 -2.35 -0.26 12.09
CA GLU A 9 -2.93 0.96 11.48
C GLU A 9 -2.18 1.37 10.21
N PHE A 10 -0.85 1.20 10.17
CA PHE A 10 -0.07 1.40 8.95
C PHE A 10 -0.48 0.45 7.83
N LYS A 11 -0.56 -0.85 8.13
CA LYS A 11 -0.98 -1.88 7.17
C LYS A 11 -2.39 -1.61 6.65
N GLN A 12 -3.33 -1.32 7.54
CA GLN A 12 -4.72 -1.03 7.19
C GLN A 12 -4.86 0.25 6.37
N ASN A 13 -4.19 1.33 6.75
CA ASN A 13 -4.25 2.59 6.01
C ASN A 13 -3.69 2.44 4.60
N THR A 14 -2.55 1.75 4.47
CA THR A 14 -1.93 1.48 3.16
C THR A 14 -2.82 0.60 2.28
N ALA A 15 -3.40 -0.47 2.85
CA ALA A 15 -4.34 -1.34 2.13
C ALA A 15 -5.60 -0.57 1.67
N ARG A 16 -6.14 0.30 2.54
CA ARG A 16 -7.30 1.16 2.23
C ARG A 16 -7.02 2.11 1.08
N LYS A 17 -5.86 2.78 1.05
CA LYS A 17 -5.46 3.66 -0.07
C LYS A 17 -5.43 2.93 -1.42
N LEU A 18 -5.14 1.63 -1.42
CA LEU A 18 -5.05 0.82 -2.63
C LEU A 18 -6.33 0.07 -2.99
N GLN A 19 -7.34 0.07 -2.12
CA GLN A 19 -8.57 -0.70 -2.31
C GLN A 19 -9.31 -0.34 -3.60
N THR A 20 -9.25 0.92 -4.02
CA THR A 20 -9.90 1.45 -5.22
C THR A 20 -9.00 1.42 -6.47
N VAL A 21 -7.70 1.16 -6.30
CA VAL A 21 -6.75 1.16 -7.42
C VAL A 21 -6.93 -0.12 -8.23
N ARG A 22 -7.16 0.04 -9.54
CA ARG A 22 -7.22 -1.06 -10.51
C ARG A 22 -6.37 -0.70 -11.72
N CYS A 23 -5.75 -1.71 -12.33
CA CYS A 23 -5.06 -1.50 -13.60
C CYS A 23 -6.09 -1.13 -14.66
N PRO A 24 -5.91 -0.03 -15.43
CA PRO A 24 -6.86 0.34 -16.47
C PRO A 24 -6.94 -0.72 -17.58
N ASP A 25 -5.80 -1.35 -17.90
CA ASP A 25 -5.70 -2.28 -19.02
C ASP A 25 -6.16 -3.70 -18.64
N HIS A 26 -5.74 -4.21 -17.48
CA HIS A 26 -6.01 -5.60 -17.05
C HIS A 26 -7.11 -5.71 -15.97
N ARG A 27 -7.57 -4.59 -15.40
CA ARG A 27 -8.57 -4.50 -14.31
C ARG A 27 -8.21 -5.25 -13.02
N GLN A 28 -6.95 -5.66 -12.87
CA GLN A 28 -6.46 -6.34 -11.68
C GLN A 28 -6.09 -5.34 -10.58
N PRO A 29 -6.32 -5.68 -9.29
CA PRO A 29 -5.83 -4.89 -8.17
C PRO A 29 -4.32 -5.09 -7.94
N PRO A 30 -3.63 -4.11 -7.35
CA PRO A 30 -2.28 -4.33 -6.85
C PRO A 30 -2.30 -5.29 -5.65
N ARG A 31 -1.22 -6.04 -5.45
CA ARG A 31 -1.03 -6.92 -4.29
C ARG A 31 0.02 -6.32 -3.37
N LEU A 32 -0.29 -6.28 -2.08
CA LEU A 32 0.64 -5.87 -1.03
C LEU A 32 1.03 -7.07 -0.19
N LYS A 33 2.31 -7.14 0.15
CA LYS A 33 2.84 -7.99 1.22
C LYS A 33 3.60 -7.12 2.19
N PHE A 34 3.26 -7.25 3.46
CA PHE A 34 3.94 -6.56 4.54
C PHE A 34 4.85 -7.56 5.25
N HIS A 35 6.10 -7.18 5.45
CA HIS A 35 7.08 -7.91 6.23
C HIS A 35 7.48 -7.08 7.43
N GLY A 36 7.81 -7.72 8.54
CA GLY A 36 8.19 -7.05 9.78
C GLY A 36 7.07 -6.98 10.83
N ALA A 37 7.49 -6.82 12.08
CA ALA A 37 6.64 -6.81 13.27
C ALA A 37 6.45 -5.42 13.87
N THR A 38 7.32 -4.44 13.55
CA THR A 38 7.19 -3.07 14.05
C THR A 38 7.29 -2.05 12.93
N LEU A 39 6.93 -0.79 13.22
CA LEU A 39 7.09 0.31 12.27
C LEU A 39 8.55 0.60 11.91
N ARG A 40 9.53 0.16 12.71
CA ARG A 40 10.96 0.39 12.44
C ARG A 40 11.50 -0.59 11.39
N ASP A 41 10.94 -1.80 11.33
CA ASP A 41 11.37 -2.88 10.44
C ASP A 41 10.36 -3.22 9.33
N VAL A 42 9.26 -2.47 9.24
CA VAL A 42 8.23 -2.74 8.24
C VAL A 42 8.77 -2.52 6.83
N THR A 43 8.65 -3.56 6.00
CA THR A 43 8.90 -3.50 4.57
C THR A 43 7.62 -3.79 3.81
N VAL A 44 7.31 -2.95 2.82
CA VAL A 44 6.14 -3.13 1.95
C VAL A 44 6.62 -3.61 0.59
N GLN A 45 6.25 -4.82 0.21
CA GLN A 45 6.43 -5.33 -1.13
C GLN A 45 5.13 -5.19 -1.91
N MET A 46 5.22 -4.57 -3.08
CA MET A 46 4.07 -4.39 -3.97
C MET A 46 4.31 -5.13 -5.28
N SER A 47 3.27 -5.80 -5.76
CA SER A 47 3.28 -6.51 -7.04
C SER A 47 2.01 -6.21 -7.82
N GLY A 48 2.07 -6.35 -9.14
CA GLY A 48 0.95 -6.05 -10.03
C GLY A 48 1.14 -6.70 -11.39
N CYS A 49 0.10 -6.64 -12.21
CA CYS A 49 0.10 -7.21 -13.56
C CYS A 49 1.06 -6.49 -14.53
N CYS A 50 1.35 -5.21 -14.30
CA CYS A 50 2.24 -4.41 -15.14
C CYS A 50 2.83 -3.21 -14.37
N SER A 51 3.85 -2.57 -14.93
CA SER A 51 4.51 -1.38 -14.38
C SER A 51 3.55 -0.21 -14.17
N LYS A 52 2.62 0.03 -15.11
CA LYS A 52 1.60 1.09 -15.02
C LYS A 52 0.73 0.97 -13.76
N LEU A 53 0.34 -0.25 -13.37
CA LEU A 53 -0.39 -0.49 -12.13
C LEU A 53 0.46 -0.13 -10.90
N LEU A 54 1.75 -0.49 -10.90
CA LEU A 54 2.66 -0.19 -9.79
C LEU A 54 2.86 1.32 -9.63
N GLU A 55 2.97 2.07 -10.73
CA GLU A 55 3.05 3.53 -10.69
C GLU A 55 1.79 4.17 -10.11
N LEU A 56 0.60 3.73 -10.55
CA LEU A 56 -0.68 4.22 -10.02
C LEU A 56 -0.83 3.92 -8.53
N ALA A 57 -0.45 2.71 -8.12
CA ALA A 57 -0.50 2.30 -6.72
C ALA A 57 0.50 3.10 -5.86
N ASN A 58 1.73 3.30 -6.32
CA ASN A 58 2.71 4.15 -5.62
C ASN A 58 2.21 5.59 -5.46
N LYS A 59 1.60 6.17 -6.51
CA LYS A 59 0.98 7.50 -6.44
C LYS A 59 -0.12 7.54 -5.37
N ALA A 60 -1.01 6.55 -5.34
CA ALA A 60 -2.08 6.48 -4.35
C ALA A 60 -1.56 6.41 -2.89
N ILE A 61 -0.43 5.71 -2.65
CA ILE A 61 0.19 5.63 -1.32
C ILE A 61 0.84 6.98 -0.93
N ALA A 62 1.56 7.59 -1.88
CA ALA A 62 2.37 8.80 -1.66
C ALA A 62 1.53 10.07 -1.42
N VAL A 63 0.28 10.12 -1.90
CA VAL A 63 -0.63 11.22 -1.58
C VAL A 63 -0.87 11.24 -0.07
N ARG A 64 -0.38 12.30 0.58
CA ARG A 64 -0.73 12.65 1.96
C ARG A 64 -2.16 13.15 1.95
N GLN A 65 -3.03 12.47 2.69
CA GLN A 65 -4.29 13.04 3.16
C GLN A 65 -4.08 13.52 4.58
#